data_AF-A0A9E4HPJ5-F1
#
_entry.id   AF-A0A9E4HPJ5-F1
#
_cell.length_a   1.000
_cell.length_b   1.000
_cell.length_c   1.000
_cell.angle_alpha   90.00
_cell.angle_beta   90.00
_cell.angle_gamma   90.00
#
_symmetry.space_group_name_H-M   'P 1'
#
loop_
_entity.id
_entity.type
_entity.pdbx_description
1 polymer ?
#
loop_
_entity_poly.entity_id
_entity_poly.type
_entity_poly.pdbx_seq_one_letter_code
_entity_poly.pdbx_strand_id
1 'polypeptide(L)'
;MEPSATELQELYNAFGYILTEERAILDAPPTHIDLDAFRSYLERLGFDTTDDPQPDAVHDLRNRDVVVEVGGELRATLYGVLAFGRDPQRYARTRDFRIECVAYAGVDRAAEVLQVASAAGRVDEQVDRATGWFLGLGRFE
;
A
#
# COMPACT_ATOMS: atom_id res chain seq x y z
N MET A 1 2.85 -10.09 16.62
CA MET A 1 3.80 -11.20 16.81
C MET A 1 4.73 -11.12 15.61
N GLU A 2 6.02 -10.88 15.81
CA GLU A 2 6.96 -10.84 14.69
C GLU A 2 7.14 -12.25 14.11
N PRO A 3 7.21 -12.39 12.78
CA PRO A 3 7.43 -13.68 12.13
C PRO A 3 8.79 -14.27 12.54
N SER A 4 8.80 -15.57 12.77
CA SER A 4 10.01 -16.32 13.06
C SER A 4 10.95 -16.37 11.86
N ALA A 5 12.24 -16.61 12.10
CA ALA A 5 13.24 -16.75 11.05
C ALA A 5 12.89 -17.87 10.03
N THR A 6 12.21 -18.93 10.49
CA THR A 6 11.74 -20.02 9.63
C THR A 6 10.60 -19.57 8.71
N GLU A 7 9.62 -18.83 9.23
CA GLU A 7 8.53 -18.28 8.42
C GLU A 7 9.06 -17.29 7.37
N LEU A 8 10.03 -16.46 7.74
CA LEU A 8 10.71 -15.59 6.80
C LEU A 8 11.42 -16.39 5.70
N GLN A 9 12.16 -17.46 6.05
CA GLN A 9 12.83 -18.31 5.06
C GLN A 9 11.84 -19.01 4.11
N GLU A 10 10.69 -19.47 4.62
CA GLU A 10 9.63 -20.07 3.80
C GLU A 10 9.01 -19.06 2.83
N LEU A 11 8.73 -17.84 3.30
CA LEU A 11 8.25 -16.73 2.47
C LEU A 11 9.28 -16.35 1.40
N TYR A 12 10.56 -16.27 1.77
CA TYR A 12 11.64 -16.02 0.82
C TYR A 12 11.72 -17.10 -0.27
N ASN A 13 11.59 -18.37 0.13
CA ASN A 13 11.62 -19.49 -0.81
C ASN A 13 10.41 -19.49 -1.76
N ALA A 14 9.24 -19.03 -1.29
CA ALA A 14 8.03 -18.96 -2.10
C ALA A 14 7.99 -17.76 -3.05
N PHE A 15 8.45 -16.59 -2.61
CA PHE A 15 8.30 -15.33 -3.35
C PHE A 15 9.62 -14.78 -3.91
N GLY A 16 10.76 -15.42 -3.63
CA GLY A 16 12.10 -15.05 -4.10
C GLY A 16 12.72 -13.83 -3.41
N TYR A 17 11.94 -13.11 -2.59
CA TYR A 17 12.39 -11.99 -1.77
C TYR A 17 11.36 -11.67 -0.67
N ILE A 18 11.82 -11.13 0.46
CA ILE A 18 10.98 -10.50 1.47
C ILE A 18 11.25 -8.99 1.40
N LEU A 19 10.19 -8.20 1.24
CA LEU A 19 10.26 -6.77 1.52
C LEU A 19 9.63 -6.57 2.89
N THR A 20 10.38 -5.99 3.82
CA THR A 20 9.79 -5.46 5.05
C THR A 20 9.24 -4.06 4.76
N GLU A 21 8.23 -3.67 5.51
CA GLU A 21 7.49 -2.42 5.32
C GLU A 21 8.39 -1.17 5.43
N GLU A 22 9.46 -1.25 6.24
CA GLU A 22 10.42 -0.17 6.51
C GLU A 22 11.43 0.03 5.36
N ARG A 23 11.41 -0.85 4.34
CA ARG A 23 12.40 -0.80 3.27
C ARG A 23 12.21 0.43 2.39
N ALA A 24 13.24 1.28 2.32
CA ALA A 24 13.25 2.46 1.46
C ALA A 24 13.11 2.11 -0.03
N ILE A 25 12.29 2.89 -0.73
CA ILE A 25 12.22 2.94 -2.20
C ILE A 25 13.08 4.12 -2.65
N LEU A 26 14.25 3.83 -3.21
CA LEU A 26 15.28 4.84 -3.52
C LEU A 26 14.78 5.94 -4.47
N ASP A 27 13.86 5.61 -5.37
CA ASP A 27 13.31 6.57 -6.34
C ASP A 27 12.08 7.34 -5.81
N ALA A 28 11.72 7.16 -4.53
CA ALA A 28 10.56 7.76 -3.90
C ALA A 28 10.96 8.85 -2.89
N PRO A 29 11.13 10.12 -3.29
CA PRO A 29 11.29 11.24 -2.35
C PRO A 29 10.01 11.48 -1.52
N PRO A 30 10.11 12.18 -0.37
CA PRO A 30 8.97 12.53 0.48
C PRO A 30 7.87 13.30 -0.25
N THR A 31 8.20 14.06 -1.28
CA THR A 31 7.23 14.82 -2.09
C THR A 31 6.24 13.93 -2.87
N HIS A 32 6.53 12.63 -3.00
CA HIS A 32 5.60 11.66 -3.60
C HIS A 32 4.56 11.12 -2.60
N ILE A 33 4.70 11.46 -1.32
CA ILE A 33 3.68 11.19 -0.31
C ILE A 33 2.53 12.19 -0.47
N ASP A 34 1.32 11.68 -0.38
CA ASP A 34 0.09 12.43 -0.29
C ASP A 34 -0.14 12.82 1.17
N LEU A 35 0.25 14.06 1.51
CA LEU A 35 0.11 14.59 2.86
C LEU A 35 -1.34 14.70 3.31
N ASP A 36 -2.28 14.88 2.39
CA ASP A 36 -3.70 14.97 2.75
C ASP A 36 -4.22 13.59 3.15
N ALA A 37 -3.87 12.54 2.40
CA ALA A 37 -4.19 11.17 2.78
C ALA A 37 -3.57 10.78 4.14
N PHE A 38 -2.32 11.19 4.38
CA PHE A 38 -1.64 10.99 5.66
C PHE A 38 -2.33 11.73 6.81
N ARG A 39 -2.71 13.00 6.64
CA ARG A 39 -3.45 13.77 7.65
C ARG A 39 -4.82 13.17 7.94
N SER A 40 -5.59 12.82 6.91
CA SER A 40 -6.88 12.14 7.08
C SER A 40 -6.77 10.82 7.84
N TYR A 41 -5.66 10.09 7.67
CA TYR A 41 -5.38 8.91 8.49
C TYR A 41 -5.14 9.28 9.97
N LEU A 42 -4.37 10.32 10.25
CA LEU A 42 -4.14 10.81 11.62
C LEU A 42 -5.44 11.31 12.28
N GLU A 43 -6.28 12.04 11.56
CA GLU A 43 -7.59 12.50 12.04
C GLU A 43 -8.48 11.31 12.43
N ARG A 44 -8.48 10.24 11.63
CA ARG A 44 -9.20 9.00 11.95
C ARG A 44 -8.67 8.27 13.19
N LEU A 45 -7.41 8.48 13.55
CA LEU A 45 -6.83 8.01 14.81
C LEU A 45 -7.11 8.95 15.99
N GLY A 46 -7.79 10.07 15.76
CA GLY A 46 -8.12 11.06 16.79
C GLY A 46 -7.03 12.11 17.03
N PHE A 47 -6.06 12.25 16.12
CA PHE A 47 -5.12 13.36 16.17
C PHE A 47 -5.72 14.60 15.51
N ASP A 48 -5.53 15.77 16.12
CA ASP A 48 -5.86 17.05 15.51
C ASP A 48 -4.76 17.45 14.52
N THR A 49 -5.13 17.61 13.26
CA THR A 49 -4.23 18.05 12.19
C THR A 49 -4.57 19.43 11.63
N THR A 50 -5.48 20.16 12.29
CA THR A 50 -5.99 21.46 11.84
C THR A 50 -5.59 22.62 12.75
N ASP A 51 -5.46 22.40 14.06
CA ASP A 51 -5.15 23.48 15.00
C ASP A 51 -3.63 23.64 15.21
N ASP A 52 -3.16 24.89 15.16
CA ASP A 52 -1.75 25.19 15.41
C ASP A 52 -1.39 25.17 16.91
N PRO A 53 -0.15 24.75 17.26
CA PRO A 53 0.96 24.42 16.36
C PRO A 53 0.99 22.95 15.91
N GLN A 54 1.19 22.74 14.60
CA GLN A 54 1.41 21.41 14.02
C GLN A 54 2.91 21.08 13.87
N PRO A 55 3.30 19.78 13.94
CA PRO A 55 4.66 19.37 13.65
C PRO A 55 5.03 19.66 12.19
N ASP A 56 6.32 19.88 11.93
CA ASP A 56 6.83 19.91 10.55
C ASP A 56 6.48 18.58 9.85
N ALA A 57 5.90 18.68 8.65
CA ALA A 57 5.36 17.51 7.95
C ALA A 57 6.44 16.47 7.66
N VAL A 58 7.65 16.89 7.27
CA VAL A 58 8.74 15.95 6.98
C VAL A 58 9.22 15.28 8.27
N HIS A 59 9.27 16.02 9.37
CA HIS A 59 9.60 15.45 10.67
C HIS A 59 8.56 14.42 11.14
N ASP A 60 7.26 14.71 10.98
CA ASP A 60 6.20 13.78 11.37
C ASP A 60 6.18 12.51 10.52
N LEU A 61 6.39 12.64 9.20
CA LEU A 61 6.56 11.49 8.31
C LEU A 61 7.75 10.61 8.74
N ARG A 62 8.85 11.21 9.18
CA ARG A 62 10.04 10.47 9.67
C ARG A 62 9.75 9.77 10.99
N ASN A 63 9.08 10.45 11.92
CA ASN A 63 8.77 9.90 13.26
C ASN A 63 7.79 8.72 13.21
N ARG A 64 7.09 8.53 12.09
CA ARG A 64 6.13 7.46 11.84
C ARG A 64 6.60 6.48 10.77
N ASP A 65 7.89 6.48 10.44
CA ASP A 65 8.53 5.58 9.48
C ASP A 65 7.90 5.57 8.07
N VAL A 66 7.19 6.65 7.70
CA VAL A 66 6.70 6.87 6.33
C VAL A 66 7.86 7.20 5.39
N VAL A 67 8.86 7.91 5.92
CA VAL A 67 10.13 8.19 5.24
C VAL A 67 11.31 7.87 6.15
N VAL A 68 12.41 7.42 5.56
CA VAL A 68 13.66 7.09 6.25
C VAL A 68 14.85 7.73 5.53
N GLU A 69 15.94 7.92 6.25
CA GLU A 69 17.16 8.51 5.69
C GLU A 69 18.05 7.43 5.07
N VAL A 70 18.43 7.60 3.81
CA VAL A 70 19.34 6.72 3.07
C VAL A 70 20.38 7.58 2.35
N GLY A 71 21.65 7.45 2.73
CA GLY A 71 22.73 8.21 2.10
C GLY A 71 22.62 9.72 2.26
N GLY A 72 22.03 10.20 3.36
CA GLY A 72 21.81 11.63 3.62
C GLY A 72 20.56 12.22 2.98
N GLU A 73 19.77 11.42 2.26
CA GLU A 73 18.53 11.85 1.63
C GLU A 73 17.34 11.09 2.22
N LEU A 74 16.21 11.77 2.39
CA LEU A 74 14.98 11.12 2.83
C LEU A 74 14.32 10.38 1.66
N ARG A 75 13.87 9.16 1.93
CA ARG A 75 13.20 8.27 0.98
C ARG A 75 11.97 7.66 1.63
N ALA A 76 10.88 7.60 0.89
CA ALA A 76 9.69 6.90 1.34
C ALA A 76 9.97 5.41 1.53
N THR A 77 9.41 4.85 2.59
CA THR A 77 9.42 3.41 2.85
C THR A 77 8.39 2.71 1.95
N LEU A 78 8.46 1.38 1.88
CA LEU A 78 7.43 0.58 1.21
C LEU A 78 6.06 0.84 1.84
N TYR A 79 5.98 0.89 3.17
CA TYR A 79 4.81 1.31 3.92
C TYR A 79 4.32 2.69 3.48
N GLY A 80 5.21 3.69 3.49
CA GLY A 80 4.83 5.04 3.14
C GLY A 80 4.29 5.17 1.71
N VAL A 81 4.89 4.46 0.76
CA VAL A 81 4.42 4.42 -0.62
C VAL A 81 3.06 3.72 -0.74
N LEU A 82 2.86 2.58 -0.10
CA LEU A 82 1.60 1.82 -0.22
C LEU A 82 0.44 2.45 0.55
N ALA A 83 0.71 3.07 1.70
CA ALA A 83 -0.31 3.66 2.56
C ALA A 83 -0.64 5.11 2.18
N PHE A 84 0.34 5.88 1.69
CA PHE A 84 0.20 7.32 1.48
C PHE A 84 0.78 7.82 0.16
N GLY A 85 1.28 6.96 -0.73
CA GLY A 85 1.84 7.38 -2.02
C GLY A 85 0.78 7.94 -2.97
N ARG A 86 1.14 8.99 -3.72
CA ARG A 86 0.27 9.54 -4.80
C ARG A 86 0.09 8.59 -5.97
N ASP A 87 1.10 7.76 -6.24
CA ASP A 87 1.10 6.74 -7.28
C ASP A 87 1.95 5.57 -6.79
N PRO A 88 1.38 4.62 -6.02
CA PRO A 88 2.17 3.57 -5.40
C PRO A 88 2.77 2.59 -6.40
N GLN A 89 2.14 2.34 -7.54
CA GLN A 89 2.57 1.33 -8.53
C GLN A 89 3.60 1.85 -9.56
N ARG A 90 3.98 3.14 -9.52
CA ARG A 90 5.01 3.66 -10.46
C ARG A 90 6.40 3.03 -10.29
N TYR A 91 6.73 2.54 -9.10
CA TYR A 91 8.07 2.03 -8.79
C TYR A 91 8.19 0.55 -9.14
N ALA A 92 9.38 0.13 -9.59
CA ALA A 92 9.62 -1.26 -9.98
C ALA A 92 9.30 -2.27 -8.86
N ARG A 93 9.50 -1.90 -7.59
CA ARG A 93 9.26 -2.76 -6.43
C ARG A 93 7.79 -2.92 -6.04
N THR A 94 6.92 -2.01 -6.49
CA THR A 94 5.50 -1.94 -6.10
C THR A 94 4.57 -2.01 -7.30
N ARG A 95 5.11 -2.13 -8.53
CA ARG A 95 4.35 -2.17 -9.78
C ARG A 95 3.22 -3.19 -9.78
N ASP A 96 3.48 -4.35 -9.20
CA ASP A 96 2.55 -5.48 -9.17
C ASP A 96 1.83 -5.61 -7.83
N PHE A 97 1.97 -4.63 -6.92
CA PHE A 97 1.31 -4.64 -5.62
C PHE A 97 -0.10 -4.08 -5.77
N ARG A 98 -1.03 -4.97 -6.12
CA ARG A 98 -2.43 -4.66 -6.41
C ARG A 98 -3.32 -5.85 -6.09
N ILE A 99 -4.62 -5.60 -5.93
CA ILE A 99 -5.60 -6.66 -5.81
C ILE A 99 -6.09 -7.03 -7.21
N GLU A 100 -5.87 -8.28 -7.62
CA GLU A 100 -6.45 -8.86 -8.83
C GLU A 100 -7.84 -9.41 -8.52
N CYS A 101 -8.83 -8.97 -9.29
CA CYS A 101 -10.23 -9.33 -9.15
C CYS A 101 -10.63 -10.21 -10.34
N VAL A 102 -11.01 -11.46 -10.07
CA VAL A 102 -11.36 -12.43 -11.12
C VAL A 102 -12.67 -13.13 -10.79
N ALA A 103 -13.61 -13.10 -11.73
CA ALA A 103 -14.88 -13.82 -11.65
C ALA A 103 -14.84 -15.03 -12.59
N TYR A 104 -15.29 -16.18 -12.09
CA TYR A 104 -15.33 -17.45 -12.81
C TYR A 104 -16.78 -17.93 -12.94
N ALA A 105 -17.09 -18.62 -14.04
CA ALA A 105 -18.42 -19.19 -14.29
C ALA A 105 -18.76 -20.41 -13.42
N GLY A 106 -17.78 -20.92 -12.68
CA GLY A 106 -17.89 -22.12 -11.85
C GLY A 106 -17.45 -21.89 -10.41
N VAL A 107 -17.25 -23.00 -9.71
CA VAL A 107 -16.89 -23.01 -8.28
C VAL A 107 -15.38 -22.98 -8.02
N ASP A 108 -14.57 -23.02 -9.08
CA ASP A 108 -13.11 -23.04 -8.99
C ASP A 108 -12.45 -22.21 -10.10
N ARG A 109 -11.11 -22.11 -10.00
CA ARG A 109 -10.27 -21.31 -10.90
C ARG A 109 -9.98 -21.97 -12.25
N ALA A 110 -10.39 -23.22 -12.46
CA ALA A 110 -10.26 -23.92 -13.74
C ALA A 110 -11.45 -23.65 -14.66
N ALA A 111 -12.55 -23.10 -14.12
CA ALA A 111 -13.70 -22.67 -14.89
C ALA A 111 -13.40 -21.47 -15.80
N GLU A 112 -14.32 -21.20 -16.73
CA GLU A 112 -14.24 -20.05 -17.62
C GLU A 112 -14.16 -18.74 -16.84
N VAL A 113 -13.21 -17.89 -17.23
CA VAL A 113 -13.07 -16.54 -16.67
C VAL A 113 -14.11 -15.63 -17.31
N LEU A 114 -15.04 -15.13 -16.51
CA LEU A 114 -16.08 -14.22 -16.96
C LEU A 114 -15.57 -12.78 -17.01
N GLN A 115 -14.79 -12.38 -16.00
CA GLN A 115 -14.31 -11.02 -15.87
C GLN A 115 -12.99 -10.97 -15.11
N VAL A 116 -12.12 -10.05 -15.54
CA VAL A 116 -10.87 -9.70 -14.85
C VAL A 116 -10.85 -8.19 -14.66
N ALA A 117 -10.46 -7.76 -13.48
CA ALA A 117 -10.17 -6.37 -13.15
C ALA A 117 -8.97 -6.32 -12.20
N SER A 118 -8.31 -5.16 -12.14
CA SER A 118 -7.22 -4.91 -11.20
C SER A 118 -7.52 -3.65 -10.41
N ALA A 119 -7.44 -3.74 -9.09
CA ALA A 119 -7.53 -2.62 -8.17
C ALA A 119 -6.10 -2.21 -7.75
N ALA A 120 -5.56 -1.18 -8.42
CA ALA A 120 -4.31 -0.51 -8.05
C ALA A 120 -4.58 0.71 -7.16
N GLY A 121 -3.54 1.46 -6.76
CA GLY A 121 -3.62 2.62 -5.86
C GLY A 121 -3.01 2.34 -4.50
N ARG A 122 -3.33 3.20 -3.53
CA ARG A 122 -2.98 2.97 -2.11
C ARG A 122 -3.80 1.81 -1.54
N VAL A 123 -3.35 1.21 -0.45
CA VAL A 123 -3.98 0.00 0.11
C VAL A 123 -5.47 0.19 0.41
N ASP A 124 -5.85 1.33 0.98
CA ASP A 124 -7.25 1.70 1.22
C ASP A 124 -8.04 1.77 -0.09
N GLU A 125 -7.51 2.43 -1.12
CA GLU A 125 -8.13 2.54 -2.44
C GLU A 125 -8.27 1.18 -3.13
N GLN A 126 -7.30 0.29 -2.97
CA GLN A 126 -7.36 -1.07 -3.52
C GLN A 126 -8.53 -1.84 -2.91
N VAL A 127 -8.68 -1.77 -1.59
CA VAL A 127 -9.79 -2.43 -0.87
C VAL A 127 -11.13 -1.86 -1.32
N ASP A 128 -11.26 -0.53 -1.40
CA ASP A 128 -12.50 0.11 -1.82
C ASP A 128 -12.88 -0.25 -3.27
N ARG A 129 -11.91 -0.22 -4.18
CA ARG A 129 -12.12 -0.59 -5.60
C ARG A 129 -12.47 -2.07 -5.76
N ALA A 130 -11.75 -2.96 -5.08
CA ALA A 130 -12.02 -4.40 -5.13
C ALA A 130 -13.39 -4.75 -4.54
N THR A 131 -13.76 -4.12 -3.42
CA THR A 131 -15.08 -4.27 -2.79
C THR A 131 -16.18 -3.75 -3.70
N GLY A 132 -15.99 -2.56 -4.29
CA GLY A 132 -16.92 -1.99 -5.26
C GLY A 132 -17.12 -2.88 -6.49
N TRP A 133 -16.03 -3.45 -7.02
CA TRP A 133 -16.09 -4.43 -8.10
C TRP A 133 -16.90 -5.67 -7.70
N PHE A 134 -16.61 -6.26 -6.53
CA PHE A 134 -17.29 -7.45 -6.04
C PHE A 134 -18.79 -7.23 -5.83
N LEU A 135 -19.17 -6.13 -5.15
CA LEU A 135 -20.58 -5.78 -4.94
C LEU A 135 -21.30 -5.45 -6.25
N GLY A 136 -20.56 -4.99 -7.27
CA GLY A 136 -21.09 -4.75 -8.62
C GLY A 136 -21.46 -6.01 -9.38
N LEU A 137 -20.87 -7.18 -9.06
CA LEU A 137 -21.17 -8.45 -9.73
C LEU A 137 -22.61 -8.92 -9.49
N GLY A 138 -23.18 -8.62 -8.32
CA GLY A 138 -24.57 -8.96 -7.98
C GLY A 138 -25.65 -8.15 -8.71
N ARG A 139 -25.28 -7.29 -9.66
CA ARG A 139 -26.22 -6.54 -10.52
C ARG A 139 -26.44 -7.18 -11.90
N PHE A 140 -25.90 -8.38 -12.12
CA PHE A 140 -26.06 -9.17 -13.35
C PHE A 140 -27.02 -10.35 -13.18
N GLU A 141 -28.03 -10.23 -12.30
CA GLU A 141 -29.19 -11.11 -12.25
C GLU A 141 -30.41 -10.48 -12.94
#